data_AF-A0A6P0Q5Z0-F1
#
_entry.id   AF-A0A6P0Q5Z0-F1
#
_cell.length_a   1.000
_cell.length_b   1.000
_cell.length_c   1.000
_cell.angle_alpha   90.00
_cell.angle_beta   90.00
_cell.angle_gamma   90.00
#
_symmetry.space_group_name_H-M   'P 1'
#
loop_
_entity.id
_entity.type
_entity.pdbx_description
1 polymer ?
#
loop_
_entity_poly.entity_id
_entity_poly.type
_entity_poly.pdbx_seq_one_letter_code
_entity_poly.pdbx_strand_id
1 'polypeptide(L)'
;MTTQNMENLEITLGIEAHRFASKFAAEQATTAKSKQVYFNTLAVYAVHRYLKYLGIDTDLNESDCWNPILRHQWNVADLVVPDIGRLECRPVLPGETTVSLPPEVTEDRIGYLAIQFSEHLDQVQLLGFAKTVVADVIEVSRLRSVDDLIGELSPLPVVNPLKLKDLEKLFD
;
A
#
# COMPACT_ATOMS: atom_id res chain seq x y z
N MET A 1 19.62 -22.68 -14.62
CA MET A 1 19.35 -21.50 -13.78
C MET A 1 17.86 -21.52 -13.52
N THR A 2 17.47 -21.90 -12.32
CA THR A 2 16.07 -22.02 -11.91
C THR A 2 15.51 -20.61 -11.77
N THR A 3 14.64 -20.21 -12.70
CA THR A 3 13.72 -19.09 -12.52
C THR A 3 12.91 -19.43 -11.28
N GLN A 4 13.19 -18.78 -10.14
CA GLN A 4 12.24 -18.79 -9.05
C GLN A 4 10.97 -18.16 -9.60
N ASN A 5 9.91 -18.97 -9.72
CA ASN A 5 8.56 -18.48 -9.95
C ASN A 5 8.25 -17.56 -8.78
N MET A 6 8.32 -16.26 -9.05
CA MET A 6 7.82 -15.21 -8.18
C MET A 6 6.31 -15.44 -8.13
N GLU A 7 5.83 -16.08 -7.07
CA GLU A 7 4.38 -16.23 -6.87
C GLU A 7 3.81 -14.82 -6.75
N ASN A 8 3.19 -14.37 -7.84
CA ASN A 8 2.47 -13.12 -7.89
C ASN A 8 1.34 -13.19 -6.87
N LEU A 9 1.51 -12.52 -5.73
CA LEU A 9 0.50 -12.52 -4.69
C LEU A 9 -0.73 -11.76 -5.20
N GLU A 10 -1.77 -12.51 -5.54
CA GLU A 10 -3.07 -11.99 -5.93
C GLU A 10 -3.96 -11.78 -4.69
N ILE A 11 -4.46 -10.56 -4.53
CA ILE A 11 -5.36 -10.17 -3.45
C ILE A 11 -6.75 -10.00 -4.03
N THR A 12 -7.72 -10.79 -3.55
CA THR A 12 -9.12 -10.66 -3.96
C THR A 12 -9.77 -9.40 -3.37
N LEU A 13 -10.41 -8.61 -4.23
CA LEU A 13 -11.23 -7.47 -3.88
C LEU A 13 -12.67 -7.92 -3.58
N GLY A 14 -12.96 -8.09 -2.30
CA GLY A 14 -14.29 -8.48 -1.84
C GLY A 14 -15.33 -7.35 -1.95
N ILE A 15 -16.60 -7.71 -1.70
CA ILE A 15 -17.75 -6.79 -1.74
C ILE A 15 -17.52 -5.53 -0.91
N GLU A 16 -16.90 -5.65 0.27
CA GLU A 16 -16.61 -4.49 1.13
C GLU A 16 -15.68 -3.47 0.47
N ALA A 17 -14.65 -3.91 -0.27
CA ALA A 17 -13.74 -3.02 -0.98
C ALA A 17 -14.51 -2.18 -2.01
N HIS A 18 -15.33 -2.85 -2.82
CA HIS A 18 -16.17 -2.19 -3.82
C HIS A 18 -17.25 -1.31 -3.20
N ARG A 19 -17.77 -1.66 -2.03
CA ARG A 19 -18.74 -0.84 -1.29
C ARG A 19 -18.14 0.49 -0.87
N PHE A 20 -16.94 0.50 -0.28
CA PHE A 20 -16.22 1.73 0.04
C PHE A 20 -15.87 2.52 -1.21
N ALA A 21 -15.27 1.88 -2.21
CA ALA A 21 -14.87 2.53 -3.44
C ALA A 21 -16.05 3.18 -4.17
N SER A 22 -17.19 2.48 -4.27
CA SER A 22 -18.40 3.01 -4.91
C SER A 22 -18.98 4.18 -4.13
N LYS A 23 -19.04 4.08 -2.79
CA LYS A 23 -19.51 5.17 -1.93
C LYS A 23 -18.66 6.42 -2.12
N PHE A 24 -17.34 6.30 -2.00
CA PHE A 24 -16.43 7.44 -2.10
C PHE A 24 -16.39 8.03 -3.51
N ALA A 25 -16.51 7.20 -4.55
CA ALA A 25 -16.59 7.66 -5.93
C ALA A 25 -17.88 8.45 -6.21
N ALA A 26 -19.01 8.05 -5.62
CA ALA A 26 -20.30 8.73 -5.75
C ALA A 26 -20.33 10.10 -5.07
N GLU A 27 -19.42 10.37 -4.13
CA GLU A 27 -19.27 11.67 -3.48
C GLU A 27 -18.52 12.71 -4.35
N GLN A 28 -17.97 12.30 -5.51
CA GLN A 28 -17.14 13.16 -6.34
C GLN A 28 -17.93 13.90 -7.42
N ALA A 29 -17.53 15.14 -7.71
CA ALA A 29 -18.25 16.02 -8.62
C ALA A 29 -18.09 15.67 -10.11
N THR A 30 -17.02 14.96 -10.48
CA THR A 30 -16.71 14.65 -11.88
C THR A 30 -16.45 13.16 -12.07
N THR A 31 -16.85 12.63 -13.22
CA THR A 31 -16.61 11.22 -13.58
C THR A 31 -15.12 10.85 -13.53
N ALA A 32 -14.23 11.76 -13.91
CA ALA A 32 -12.79 11.53 -13.84
C ALA A 32 -12.32 11.34 -12.39
N LYS A 33 -12.75 12.23 -11.48
CA LYS A 33 -12.42 12.13 -10.06
C LYS A 33 -13.08 10.92 -9.40
N SER A 34 -14.33 10.59 -9.76
CA SER A 34 -15.01 9.37 -9.29
C SER A 34 -14.21 8.11 -9.64
N LYS A 35 -13.74 7.98 -10.89
CA LYS A 35 -12.91 6.84 -11.32
C LYS A 35 -11.59 6.77 -10.56
N GLN A 36 -10.91 7.90 -10.43
CA GLN A 36 -9.66 7.99 -9.67
C GLN A 36 -9.85 7.55 -8.22
N VAL A 37 -10.84 8.11 -7.53
CA VAL A 37 -11.16 7.76 -6.14
C VAL A 37 -11.53 6.29 -6.00
N TYR A 38 -12.29 5.74 -6.95
CA TYR A 38 -12.65 4.34 -6.96
C TYR A 38 -11.40 3.43 -6.97
N PHE A 39 -10.48 3.65 -7.91
CA PHE A 39 -9.26 2.84 -8.02
C PHE A 39 -8.32 3.03 -6.84
N ASN A 40 -8.11 4.27 -6.37
CA ASN A 40 -7.30 4.55 -5.19
C ASN A 40 -7.85 3.82 -3.96
N THR A 41 -9.18 3.86 -3.76
CA THR A 41 -9.82 3.19 -2.61
C THR A 41 -9.62 1.68 -2.67
N LEU A 42 -9.78 1.06 -3.84
CA LEU A 42 -9.54 -0.38 -4.00
C LEU A 42 -8.06 -0.75 -3.75
N ALA A 43 -7.12 0.05 -4.25
CA ALA A 43 -5.69 -0.17 -4.05
C ALA A 43 -5.30 -0.10 -2.57
N VAL A 44 -5.73 0.96 -1.87
CA VAL A 44 -5.51 1.12 -0.42
C VAL A 44 -6.13 -0.03 0.36
N TYR A 45 -7.38 -0.40 0.05
CA TYR A 45 -8.07 -1.47 0.75
C TYR A 45 -7.40 -2.84 0.54
N ALA A 46 -6.85 -3.11 -0.65
CA ALA A 46 -6.08 -4.33 -0.91
C ALA A 46 -4.82 -4.40 -0.03
N VAL A 47 -4.05 -3.32 0.04
CA VAL A 47 -2.84 -3.25 0.88
C VAL A 47 -3.20 -3.36 2.35
N HIS A 48 -4.27 -2.69 2.80
CA HIS A 48 -4.80 -2.82 4.16
C HIS A 48 -5.11 -4.29 4.52
N ARG A 49 -5.80 -5.00 3.61
CA ARG A 49 -6.14 -6.42 3.80
C ARG A 49 -4.92 -7.31 3.85
N TYR A 50 -3.94 -7.05 2.98
CA TYR A 50 -2.69 -7.80 2.93
C TYR A 50 -1.86 -7.61 4.19
N LEU A 51 -1.63 -6.37 4.62
CA LEU A 51 -0.85 -6.08 5.84
C LEU A 51 -1.54 -6.65 7.09
N LYS A 52 -2.87 -6.54 7.19
CA LYS A 52 -3.62 -7.18 8.28
C LYS A 52 -3.48 -8.70 8.28
N TYR A 53 -3.45 -9.34 7.11
CA TYR A 53 -3.22 -10.78 7.03
C TYR A 53 -1.84 -11.17 7.57
N LEU A 54 -0.84 -10.31 7.40
CA LEU A 54 0.51 -10.48 7.96
C LEU A 54 0.64 -10.05 9.44
N GLY A 55 -0.45 -9.62 10.07
CA GLY A 55 -0.43 -9.14 11.45
C GLY A 55 0.17 -7.74 11.63
N ILE A 56 0.26 -6.96 10.55
CA ILE A 56 0.69 -5.56 10.57
C ILE A 56 -0.56 -4.68 10.68
N ASP A 57 -0.64 -3.90 11.76
CA ASP A 57 -1.74 -2.98 11.99
C ASP A 57 -1.69 -1.80 11.00
N THR A 58 -2.88 -1.36 10.58
CA THR A 58 -3.07 -0.24 9.65
C THR A 58 -4.35 0.50 10.00
N ASP A 59 -4.35 1.81 9.80
CA ASP A 59 -5.49 2.68 10.11
C ASP A 59 -6.02 3.38 8.86
N LEU A 60 -7.18 2.93 8.41
CA LEU A 60 -7.88 3.57 7.30
C LEU A 60 -8.40 4.95 7.70
N ASN A 61 -8.92 5.13 8.92
CA ASN A 61 -9.59 6.38 9.30
C ASN A 61 -8.60 7.56 9.42
N GLU A 62 -7.35 7.27 9.78
CA GLU A 62 -6.27 8.26 9.82
C GLU A 62 -5.62 8.52 8.45
N SER A 63 -6.02 7.78 7.41
CA SER A 63 -5.51 7.99 6.05
C SER A 63 -6.27 9.12 5.34
N ASP A 64 -5.57 9.97 4.61
CA ASP A 64 -6.14 11.12 3.90
C ASP A 64 -7.19 10.68 2.87
N CYS A 65 -6.97 9.52 2.24
CA CYS A 65 -7.92 8.95 1.29
C CYS A 65 -9.26 8.56 1.93
N TRP A 66 -9.34 8.37 3.24
CA TRP A 66 -10.60 8.15 3.98
C TRP A 66 -11.23 9.45 4.47
N ASN A 67 -10.47 10.55 4.56
CA ASN A 67 -10.99 11.87 4.86
C ASN A 67 -11.76 12.46 3.65
N PRO A 68 -13.04 12.84 3.79
CA PRO A 68 -13.86 13.31 2.66
C PRO A 68 -13.35 14.61 2.04
N ILE A 69 -12.79 15.53 2.83
CA ILE A 69 -12.28 16.82 2.34
C ILE A 69 -11.01 16.57 1.53
N LEU A 70 -10.05 15.82 2.09
CA LEU A 70 -8.77 15.57 1.43
C LEU A 70 -8.94 14.69 0.18
N ARG A 71 -9.76 13.64 0.25
CA ARG A 71 -10.12 12.81 -0.90
C ARG A 71 -10.76 13.62 -2.03
N HIS A 72 -11.61 14.58 -1.70
CA HIS A 72 -12.23 15.46 -2.68
C HIS A 72 -11.19 16.37 -3.35
N GLN A 73 -10.33 16.98 -2.55
CA GLN A 73 -9.37 17.98 -3.02
C GLN A 73 -8.17 17.38 -3.76
N TRP A 74 -7.70 16.19 -3.34
CA TRP A 74 -6.41 15.64 -3.76
C TRP A 74 -6.48 14.20 -4.26
N ASN A 75 -5.49 13.79 -5.05
CA ASN A 75 -5.31 12.43 -5.55
C ASN A 75 -4.56 11.54 -4.55
N VAL A 76 -5.09 11.50 -3.33
CA VAL A 76 -4.57 10.69 -2.23
C VAL A 76 -4.96 9.21 -2.40
N ALA A 77 -4.00 8.33 -2.10
CA ALA A 77 -4.19 6.89 -2.03
C ALA A 77 -3.31 6.32 -0.91
N ASP A 78 -3.28 7.02 0.21
CA ASP A 78 -2.39 6.72 1.31
C ASP A 78 -2.97 5.68 2.28
N LEU A 79 -2.09 5.00 3.02
CA LEU A 79 -2.44 4.08 4.09
C LEU A 79 -1.52 4.32 5.29
N VAL A 80 -2.11 4.67 6.43
CA VAL A 80 -1.37 4.83 7.69
C VAL A 80 -1.04 3.47 8.30
N VAL A 81 0.23 3.31 8.65
CA VAL A 81 0.77 2.22 9.47
C VAL A 81 1.17 2.85 10.81
N PRO A 82 0.38 2.65 11.89
CA PRO A 82 0.61 3.28 13.19
C PRO A 82 2.05 3.11 13.67
N ASP A 83 2.61 4.16 14.28
CA ASP A 83 3.98 4.24 14.81
C ASP A 83 5.12 4.07 13.78
N ILE A 84 4.80 3.86 12.49
CA ILE A 84 5.79 3.66 11.43
C ILE A 84 5.72 4.79 10.38
N GLY A 85 4.52 5.11 9.88
CA GLY A 85 4.33 6.17 8.90
C GLY A 85 3.27 5.84 7.86
N ARG A 86 3.40 6.40 6.65
CA ARG A 86 2.35 6.37 5.63
C ARG A 86 2.83 5.76 4.31
N LEU A 87 2.13 4.74 3.84
CA LEU A 87 2.34 4.15 2.52
C LEU A 87 1.51 4.90 1.48
N GLU A 88 1.99 4.99 0.24
CA GLU A 88 1.22 5.47 -0.90
C GLU A 88 0.88 4.27 -1.81
N CYS A 89 -0.40 3.95 -1.96
CA CYS A 89 -0.89 2.77 -2.66
C CYS A 89 -1.44 3.15 -4.05
N ARG A 90 -0.58 3.13 -5.07
CA ARG A 90 -0.95 3.61 -6.40
C ARG A 90 -1.53 2.52 -7.29
N PRO A 91 -2.72 2.73 -7.89
CA PRO A 91 -3.28 1.81 -8.86
C PRO A 91 -2.46 1.81 -10.16
N VAL A 92 -2.35 0.63 -10.78
CA VAL A 92 -1.74 0.40 -12.09
C VAL A 92 -2.75 -0.38 -12.94
N LEU A 93 -3.11 0.15 -14.11
CA LEU A 93 -4.03 -0.53 -15.02
C LEU A 93 -3.29 -1.61 -15.85
N PRO A 94 -4.01 -2.61 -16.39
CA PRO A 94 -3.43 -3.59 -17.29
C PRO A 94 -2.65 -2.93 -18.45
N GLY A 95 -1.41 -3.36 -18.64
CA GLY A 95 -0.51 -2.86 -19.67
C GLY A 95 0.29 -1.60 -19.33
N GLU A 96 0.00 -0.93 -18.20
CA GLU A 96 0.83 0.18 -17.73
C GLU A 96 2.17 -0.32 -17.15
N THR A 97 3.25 0.36 -17.49
CA THR A 97 4.62 0.05 -17.04
C THR A 97 5.20 1.11 -16.10
N THR A 98 4.41 2.14 -15.80
CA THR A 98 4.80 3.29 -14.99
C THR A 98 3.68 3.70 -14.06
N VAL A 99 4.05 4.18 -12.87
CA VAL A 99 3.14 4.75 -11.89
C VAL A 99 3.37 6.26 -11.83
N SER A 100 2.33 7.05 -12.12
CA SER A 100 2.37 8.50 -11.94
C SER A 100 1.99 8.89 -10.51
N LEU A 101 2.77 9.81 -9.94
CA LEU A 101 2.62 10.34 -8.60
C LEU A 101 2.08 11.78 -8.67
N PRO A 102 0.96 12.06 -7.99
CA PRO A 102 0.50 13.41 -7.77
C PRO A 102 1.54 14.26 -7.00
N PRO A 103 1.62 15.58 -7.24
CA PRO A 103 2.55 16.45 -6.53
C PRO A 103 2.42 16.40 -5.00
N GLU A 104 1.22 16.17 -4.48
CA GLU A 104 0.92 16.16 -3.05
C GLU A 104 1.37 14.90 -2.30
N VAL A 105 1.84 13.86 -3.00
CA VAL A 105 2.20 12.57 -2.36
C VAL A 105 3.69 12.24 -2.41
N THR A 106 4.55 13.16 -2.87
CA THR A 106 5.99 12.92 -3.01
C THR A 106 6.78 13.07 -1.71
N GLU A 107 6.14 13.57 -0.66
CA GLU A 107 6.72 13.79 0.68
C GLU A 107 5.94 13.02 1.76
N ASP A 108 6.59 12.80 2.91
CA ASP A 108 5.98 12.15 4.08
C ASP A 108 5.37 10.77 3.75
N ARG A 109 6.09 9.98 2.96
CA ARG A 109 5.76 8.58 2.65
C ARG A 109 6.94 7.68 3.02
N ILE A 110 6.64 6.55 3.65
CA ILE A 110 7.63 5.52 3.98
C ILE A 110 7.82 4.50 2.84
N GLY A 111 6.92 4.53 1.85
CA GLY A 111 7.02 3.71 0.65
C GLY A 111 5.85 3.94 -0.31
N TYR A 112 6.10 3.62 -1.57
CA TYR A 112 5.17 3.77 -2.70
C TYR A 112 4.94 2.40 -3.31
N LEU A 113 3.75 1.84 -3.14
CA LEU A 113 3.37 0.56 -3.71
C LEU A 113 2.71 0.76 -5.07
N ALA A 114 3.02 -0.15 -5.99
CA ALA A 114 2.33 -0.27 -7.27
C ALA A 114 1.38 -1.48 -7.23
N ILE A 115 0.09 -1.25 -7.49
CA ILE A 115 -0.97 -2.24 -7.35
C ILE A 115 -1.65 -2.43 -8.71
N GLN A 116 -1.37 -3.52 -9.40
CA GLN A 116 -1.97 -3.81 -10.69
C GLN A 116 -3.34 -4.46 -10.54
N PHE A 117 -4.32 -3.93 -11.27
CA PHE A 117 -5.67 -4.49 -11.29
C PHE A 117 -5.81 -5.59 -12.34
N SER A 118 -6.63 -6.61 -12.03
CA SER A 118 -7.18 -7.50 -13.04
C SER A 118 -8.11 -6.74 -13.98
N GLU A 119 -8.39 -7.28 -15.17
CA GLU A 119 -9.35 -6.69 -16.11
C GLU A 119 -10.77 -6.58 -15.53
N HIS A 120 -11.12 -7.46 -14.60
CA HIS A 120 -12.43 -7.51 -13.95
C HIS A 120 -12.52 -6.71 -12.65
N LEU A 121 -11.41 -6.13 -12.19
CA LEU A 121 -11.31 -5.37 -10.94
C LEU A 121 -11.69 -6.17 -9.69
N ASP A 122 -11.67 -7.50 -9.76
CA ASP A 122 -11.98 -8.43 -8.67
C ASP A 122 -10.74 -8.90 -7.92
N GLN A 123 -9.56 -8.64 -8.48
CA GLN A 123 -8.27 -9.01 -7.95
C GLN A 123 -7.25 -7.92 -8.25
N VAL A 124 -6.23 -7.84 -7.39
CA VAL A 124 -5.04 -7.04 -7.64
C VAL A 124 -3.78 -7.83 -7.36
N GLN A 125 -2.70 -7.43 -8.03
CA GLN A 125 -1.35 -7.87 -7.75
C GLN A 125 -0.54 -6.72 -7.17
N LEU A 126 0.20 -6.97 -6.08
CA LEU A 126 1.22 -6.04 -5.60
C LEU A 126 2.50 -6.26 -6.43
N LEU A 127 2.82 -5.31 -7.33
CA LEU A 127 3.98 -5.43 -8.22
C LEU A 127 5.30 -5.20 -7.49
N GLY A 128 5.27 -4.46 -6.38
CA GLY A 128 6.44 -4.10 -5.60
C GLY A 128 6.31 -2.68 -5.01
N PHE A 129 7.41 -2.17 -4.46
CA PHE A 129 7.45 -0.84 -3.89
C PHE A 129 8.73 -0.05 -4.21
N ALA A 130 8.66 1.27 -4.11
CA ALA A 130 9.81 2.15 -4.03
C ALA A 130 9.85 2.82 -2.65
N LYS A 131 11.02 2.91 -2.03
CA LYS A 131 11.17 3.55 -0.70
C LYS A 131 11.12 5.07 -0.79
N THR A 132 11.77 5.62 -1.80
CA THR A 132 11.83 7.07 -2.05
C THR A 132 11.64 7.31 -3.54
N VAL A 133 11.20 8.51 -3.87
CA VAL A 133 10.95 8.93 -5.24
C VAL A 133 11.70 10.24 -5.48
N VAL A 134 12.33 10.36 -6.63
CA VAL A 134 13.07 11.57 -7.06
C VAL A 134 12.35 12.30 -8.19
N ALA A 135 11.28 11.70 -8.70
CA ALA A 135 10.48 12.18 -9.82
C ALA A 135 8.99 11.88 -9.53
N ASP A 136 8.13 12.41 -10.38
CA ASP A 136 6.68 12.20 -10.39
C ASP A 136 6.26 10.89 -11.08
N VAL A 137 7.22 10.06 -11.48
CA VAL A 137 6.99 8.77 -12.14
C VAL A 137 7.91 7.69 -11.56
N ILE A 138 7.33 6.51 -11.31
CA ILE A 138 8.05 5.29 -10.93
C ILE A 138 7.93 4.28 -12.07
N GLU A 139 9.05 3.76 -12.57
CA GLU A 139 9.05 2.61 -13.49
C GLU A 139 8.78 1.32 -12.71
N VAL A 140 7.81 0.52 -13.15
CA VAL A 140 7.46 -0.76 -12.50
C VAL A 140 8.66 -1.70 -12.43
N SER A 141 9.54 -1.67 -13.44
CA SER A 141 10.77 -2.47 -13.48
C SER A 141 11.80 -2.13 -12.41
N ARG A 142 11.67 -0.98 -11.73
CA ARG A 142 12.58 -0.51 -10.67
C ARG A 142 12.04 -0.76 -9.26
N LEU A 143 10.85 -1.35 -9.15
CA LEU A 143 10.26 -1.67 -7.86
C LEU A 143 11.07 -2.77 -7.17
N ARG A 144 11.24 -2.60 -5.86
CA ARG A 144 11.73 -3.65 -4.96
C ARG A 144 10.59 -4.62 -4.64
N SER A 145 10.94 -5.80 -4.18
CA SER A 145 9.96 -6.83 -3.80
C SER A 145 9.03 -6.35 -2.68
N VAL A 146 7.84 -6.94 -2.60
CA VAL A 146 6.92 -6.67 -1.49
C VAL A 146 7.49 -7.21 -0.17
N ASP A 147 8.24 -8.32 -0.21
CA ASP A 147 8.89 -8.88 0.99
C ASP A 147 9.90 -7.91 1.63
N ASP A 148 10.64 -7.15 0.79
CA ASP A 148 11.54 -6.10 1.27
C ASP A 148 10.76 -5.02 2.05
N LEU A 149 9.57 -4.63 1.58
CA LEU A 149 8.70 -3.70 2.30
C LEU A 149 8.27 -4.31 3.65
N ILE A 150 7.84 -5.57 3.66
CA ILE A 150 7.43 -6.23 4.90
C ILE A 150 8.58 -6.28 5.92
N GLY A 151 9.81 -6.53 5.48
CA GLY A 151 11.00 -6.45 6.32
C GLY A 151 11.26 -5.05 6.89
N GLU A 152 10.90 -4.00 6.15
CA GLU A 152 11.00 -2.61 6.62
C GLU A 152 9.86 -2.20 7.58
N LEU A 153 8.65 -2.75 7.42
CA LEU A 153 7.50 -2.47 8.28
C LEU A 153 7.51 -3.29 9.59
N SER A 154 8.14 -4.46 9.58
CA SER A 154 8.23 -5.34 10.75
C SER A 154 9.69 -5.60 11.10
N PRO A 155 10.44 -4.59 11.59
CA PRO A 155 11.80 -4.83 12.04
C PRO A 155 11.75 -5.89 13.15
N LEU A 156 12.53 -6.96 12.96
CA LEU A 156 12.67 -8.01 13.97
C LEU A 156 12.87 -7.37 15.35
N PRO A 157 12.26 -7.90 16.42
CA PRO A 157 12.45 -7.35 17.75
C PRO A 157 13.95 -7.25 18.02
N VAL A 158 14.43 -6.02 18.20
CA VAL A 158 15.81 -5.78 18.63
C VAL A 158 15.94 -6.52 19.96
N VAL A 159 16.67 -7.62 19.96
CA VAL A 159 17.00 -8.33 21.20
C VAL A 159 17.78 -7.34 22.04
N ASN A 160 17.12 -6.74 23.02
CA ASN A 160 17.77 -5.82 23.94
C ASN A 160 18.86 -6.64 24.67
N PRO A 161 20.15 -6.32 24.50
CA PRO A 161 21.23 -7.11 25.10
C PRO A 161 21.12 -7.21 26.62
N LEU A 162 20.42 -6.25 27.24
CA LEU A 162 20.13 -6.25 28.67
C LEU A 162 19.12 -7.34 29.06
N LYS A 163 18.07 -7.58 28.24
CA LYS A 163 17.10 -8.66 28.48
C LYS A 163 17.71 -10.06 28.26
N LEU A 164 18.69 -10.19 27.38
CA LEU A 164 19.37 -11.46 27.13
C LEU A 164 20.21 -11.88 28.35
N LYS A 165 20.92 -10.94 28.98
CA LYS A 165 21.68 -11.18 30.21
C LYS A 165 20.80 -11.55 31.41
N ASP A 166 19.56 -11.06 31.45
CA ASP A 166 18.61 -11.42 32.52
C ASP A 166 17.96 -12.79 32.29
N LEU A 167 17.86 -13.24 31.04
CA LEU A 167 17.45 -14.60 30.67
C LEU A 167 18.55 -15.62 30.96
N GLU A 168 19.82 -15.30 30.69
CA GLU A 168 20.96 -16.18 30.99
C GLU A 168 21.11 -16.45 32.50
N LYS A 169 20.83 -15.45 33.34
CA LYS A 169 20.81 -15.60 34.81
C LYS A 169 19.68 -16.47 35.37
N LEU A 170 18.71 -16.87 34.55
CA LEU A 170 17.61 -17.74 34.96
C LEU A 170 17.94 -19.24 34.78
N PHE A 171 19.03 -19.54 34.08
CA PHE A 171 19.48 -20.91 33.77
C PHE A 171 20.80 -21.29 34.48
N ASP A 172 21.31 -20.41 35.34
CA ASP A 172 22.41 -20.65 36.31
C ASP A 172 21.85 -20.71 37.74
#